data_AF-A0A7Y2UNB0-F1
#
_entry.id   AF-A0A7Y2UNB0-F1
#
_cell.length_a   1.000
_cell.length_b   1.000
_cell.length_c   1.000
_cell.angle_alpha   90.00
_cell.angle_beta   90.00
_cell.angle_gamma   90.00
#
_symmetry.space_group_name_H-M   'P 1'
#
loop_
_entity.id
_entity.type
_entity.pdbx_description
1 polymer ?
#
loop_
_entity_poly.entity_id
_entity_poly.type
_entity_poly.pdbx_seq_one_letter_code
_entity_poly.pdbx_strand_id
1 'polypeptide(L)'
;MQWNVYLSGEIHTDWRQKIIEGAEKENLPIDFTSAVTDHDRSDAAGDVLGLETSNYWRDNKSAKVNQIRTKTLIEASDLVVVRFGDRYKQWNAAFDAGYCAALQIPYITLHDEGVIHPLKEVDGSAMAWARTPEQVVEILKYVAG
;
A
#
# COMPACT_ATOMS: atom_id res chain seq x y z
N MET A 1 14.57 -16.86 -4.63
CA MET A 1 13.62 -16.30 -5.63
C MET A 1 13.45 -14.84 -5.25
N GLN A 2 13.48 -13.91 -6.19
CA GLN A 2 13.28 -12.50 -5.88
C GLN A 2 11.77 -12.25 -5.74
N TRP A 3 11.34 -11.63 -4.64
CA TRP A 3 9.94 -11.28 -4.39
C TRP A 3 9.70 -9.80 -4.71
N ASN A 4 8.55 -9.48 -5.30
CA ASN A 4 8.07 -8.11 -5.47
C ASN A 4 7.03 -7.80 -4.39
N VAL A 5 7.34 -6.83 -3.52
CA VAL A 5 6.44 -6.42 -2.42
C VAL A 5 5.99 -4.98 -2.62
N TYR A 6 4.67 -4.76 -2.74
CA TYR A 6 4.09 -3.42 -2.83
C TYR A 6 3.63 -2.89 -1.48
N LEU A 7 4.04 -1.66 -1.15
CA LEU A 7 3.74 -0.99 0.12
C LEU A 7 2.63 0.06 -0.07
N SER A 8 1.38 -0.36 0.10
CA SER A 8 0.19 0.51 0.03
C SER A 8 -0.12 1.15 1.39
N GLY A 9 -0.76 2.33 1.35
CA GLY A 9 -1.32 2.98 2.54
C GLY A 9 -0.76 4.36 2.84
N GLU A 10 -0.96 4.79 4.08
CA GLU A 10 -0.62 6.13 4.58
C GLU A 10 0.84 6.55 4.31
N ILE A 11 1.06 7.84 4.10
CA ILE A 11 2.36 8.42 3.69
C ILE A 11 2.94 9.41 4.72
N HIS A 12 2.38 9.47 5.92
CA HIS A 12 2.67 10.43 6.98
C HIS A 12 3.66 9.90 8.02
N THR A 13 4.00 8.61 8.01
CA THR A 13 5.02 8.01 8.90
C THR A 13 6.12 7.26 8.13
N ASP A 14 7.13 6.79 8.86
CA ASP A 14 8.33 6.11 8.36
C ASP A 14 8.18 4.59 8.20
N TRP A 15 6.97 4.05 8.33
CA TRP A 15 6.72 2.60 8.38
C TRP A 15 7.29 1.83 7.17
N ARG A 16 7.23 2.41 5.96
CA ARG A 16 7.81 1.79 4.75
C ARG A 16 9.31 1.62 4.88
N GLN A 17 9.99 2.68 5.33
CA GLN A 17 11.43 2.69 5.50
C GLN A 17 11.85 1.64 6.53
N LYS A 18 11.10 1.51 7.64
CA LYS A 18 11.35 0.47 8.65
C LYS A 18 11.25 -0.96 8.09
N ILE A 19 10.27 -1.24 7.23
CA ILE A 19 10.14 -2.56 6.58
C ILE A 19 11.30 -2.80 5.63
N ILE A 20 11.63 -1.82 4.78
CA ILE A 20 12.71 -1.91 3.79
C ILE A 20 14.05 -2.18 4.50
N GLU A 21 14.42 -1.34 5.48
CA GLU A 21 15.65 -1.50 6.24
C GLU A 21 15.69 -2.81 7.05
N GLY A 22 14.55 -3.26 7.57
CA GLY A 22 14.44 -4.54 8.26
C GLY A 22 14.72 -5.73 7.33
N ALA A 23 14.12 -5.72 6.14
CA ALA A 23 14.36 -6.75 5.13
C ALA A 23 15.81 -6.74 4.61
N GLU A 24 16.39 -5.54 4.41
CA GLU A 24 17.80 -5.39 4.01
C GLU A 24 18.76 -5.94 5.07
N LYS A 25 18.52 -5.66 6.35
CA LYS A 25 19.34 -6.19 7.47
C LYS A 25 19.34 -7.73 7.51
N GLU A 26 18.21 -8.34 7.18
CA GLU A 26 18.05 -9.79 7.10
C GLU A 26 18.51 -10.38 5.74
N ASN A 27 18.99 -9.54 4.81
CA ASN A 27 19.39 -9.92 3.45
C ASN A 27 18.28 -10.64 2.66
N LEU A 28 17.03 -10.22 2.83
CA LEU A 28 15.90 -10.83 2.12
C LEU A 28 15.92 -10.46 0.62
N PRO A 29 15.67 -11.42 -0.29
CA PRO A 29 15.64 -11.17 -1.74
C PRO A 29 14.32 -10.51 -2.17
N ILE A 30 14.11 -9.24 -1.78
CA ILE A 30 12.85 -8.51 -1.99
C ILE A 30 13.11 -7.18 -2.71
N ASP A 31 12.34 -6.93 -3.77
CA ASP A 31 12.20 -5.62 -4.41
C ASP A 31 10.93 -4.94 -3.90
N PHE A 32 11.11 -3.78 -3.27
CA PHE A 32 9.99 -2.99 -2.75
C PHE A 32 9.53 -1.94 -3.76
N THR A 33 8.21 -1.83 -3.91
CA THR A 33 7.56 -0.79 -4.71
C THR A 33 6.45 -0.10 -3.93
N SER A 34 6.02 1.09 -4.37
CA SER A 34 5.01 1.89 -3.66
C SER A 34 4.35 2.92 -4.59
N ALA A 35 3.22 3.46 -4.13
CA ALA A 35 2.57 4.66 -4.68
C ALA A 35 3.52 5.88 -4.65
N VAL A 36 3.13 6.94 -5.36
CA VAL A 36 3.77 8.26 -5.25
C VAL A 36 3.46 8.82 -3.86
N THR A 37 4.50 9.05 -3.05
CA THR A 37 4.36 9.56 -1.67
C THR A 37 4.49 11.08 -1.57
N ASP A 38 4.86 11.73 -2.67
CA ASP A 38 4.85 13.19 -2.80
C ASP A 38 3.41 13.65 -3.09
N HIS A 39 2.82 14.35 -2.12
CA HIS A 39 1.41 14.75 -2.15
C HIS A 39 1.11 15.68 -3.32
N ASP A 40 1.91 16.74 -3.51
CA ASP A 40 1.68 17.73 -4.56
C ASP A 40 1.81 17.10 -5.95
N ARG A 41 2.78 16.20 -6.13
CA ARG A 41 2.93 15.45 -7.38
C ARG A 41 1.79 14.47 -7.63
N SER A 42 1.30 13.81 -6.58
CA SER A 42 0.17 12.89 -6.67
C SER A 42 -1.13 13.62 -7.03
N ASP A 43 -1.41 14.74 -6.38
CA ASP A 43 -2.61 15.55 -6.60
C ASP A 43 -2.63 16.19 -7.99
N ALA A 44 -1.47 16.57 -8.51
CA ALA A 44 -1.32 17.19 -9.83
C ALA A 44 -1.05 16.18 -10.96
N ALA A 45 -1.07 14.87 -10.69
CA ALA A 45 -0.68 13.85 -11.67
C ALA A 45 -1.45 13.93 -13.01
N GLY A 46 -2.71 14.38 -12.96
CA GLY A 46 -3.57 14.55 -14.12
C GLY A 46 -3.45 15.89 -14.85
N ASP A 47 -2.72 16.88 -14.31
CA ASP A 47 -2.71 18.26 -14.84
C ASP A 47 -2.08 18.35 -16.24
N VAL A 48 -1.22 17.40 -16.61
CA VAL A 48 -0.66 17.25 -17.96
C VAL A 48 -1.72 17.03 -19.04
N LEU A 49 -2.91 16.55 -18.67
CA LEU A 49 -4.02 16.31 -19.60
C LEU A 49 -4.93 17.54 -19.77
N GLY A 50 -4.49 18.72 -19.29
CA GLY A 50 -5.25 19.97 -19.32
C GLY A 50 -5.64 20.45 -17.93
N LEU A 51 -5.94 21.74 -17.77
CA LEU A 51 -6.36 22.31 -16.48
C LEU A 51 -7.83 22.01 -16.21
N GLU A 52 -8.17 21.76 -14.95
CA GLU A 52 -9.55 21.57 -14.49
C GLU A 52 -9.95 22.69 -13.53
N THR A 53 -11.18 23.17 -13.65
CA THR A 53 -11.75 24.18 -12.75
C THR A 53 -12.52 23.56 -11.59
N SER A 54 -12.91 22.29 -11.71
CA SER A 54 -13.59 21.53 -10.67
C SER A 54 -12.61 20.61 -9.96
N ASN A 55 -12.53 20.73 -8.64
CA ASN A 55 -11.69 19.85 -7.82
C ASN A 55 -12.07 18.37 -8.02
N TYR A 56 -13.36 18.06 -8.16
CA TYR A 56 -13.80 16.68 -8.44
C TYR A 56 -13.17 16.12 -9.71
N TRP A 57 -13.14 16.92 -10.79
CA TRP A 57 -12.58 16.47 -12.07
C TRP A 57 -11.06 16.43 -12.05
N ARG A 58 -10.42 17.37 -11.36
CA ARG A 58 -8.97 17.34 -11.13
C ARG A 58 -8.57 16.07 -10.37
N ASP A 59 -9.21 15.78 -9.24
CA ASP A 59 -8.91 14.63 -8.39
C ASP A 59 -9.20 13.32 -9.10
N ASN A 60 -10.36 13.19 -9.77
CA ASN A 60 -10.71 11.98 -10.52
C ASN A 60 -9.70 11.69 -11.64
N LYS A 61 -9.19 12.72 -12.30
CA LYS A 61 -8.19 12.59 -13.37
C LYS A 61 -6.82 12.22 -12.82
N SER A 62 -6.35 12.89 -11.76
CA SER A 62 -5.09 12.55 -11.09
C SER A 62 -5.13 11.15 -10.49
N ALA A 63 -6.24 10.76 -9.87
CA ALA A 63 -6.46 9.41 -9.36
C ALA A 63 -6.31 8.35 -10.47
N LYS A 64 -6.86 8.58 -11.66
CA LYS A 64 -6.72 7.67 -12.81
C LYS A 64 -5.27 7.56 -13.29
N VAL A 65 -4.53 8.66 -13.34
CA VAL A 65 -3.10 8.63 -13.71
C VAL A 65 -2.29 7.87 -12.65
N ASN A 66 -2.53 8.12 -11.37
CA ASN A 66 -1.90 7.36 -10.29
C ASN A 66 -2.24 5.87 -10.34
N GLN A 67 -3.48 5.52 -10.69
CA GLN A 67 -3.91 4.12 -10.84
C GLN A 67 -3.15 3.35 -11.91
N ILE A 68 -2.64 4.01 -12.96
CA ILE A 68 -1.76 3.34 -13.95
C ILE A 68 -0.57 2.71 -13.23
N ARG A 69 0.06 3.45 -12.30
CA ARG A 69 1.17 2.95 -11.49
C ARG A 69 0.67 1.93 -10.46
N THR A 70 -0.29 2.31 -9.63
CA THR A 70 -0.71 1.49 -8.48
C THR A 70 -1.24 0.12 -8.92
N LYS A 71 -2.10 0.05 -9.94
CA LYS A 71 -2.64 -1.22 -10.44
C LYS A 71 -1.55 -2.09 -11.04
N THR A 72 -0.71 -1.52 -11.89
CA THR A 72 0.40 -2.25 -12.53
C THR A 72 1.34 -2.85 -11.49
N LEU A 73 1.68 -2.09 -10.43
CA LEU A 73 2.59 -2.57 -9.40
C LEU A 73 1.94 -3.59 -8.47
N ILE A 74 0.67 -3.40 -8.10
CA ILE A 74 -0.08 -4.41 -7.33
C ILE A 74 -0.16 -5.73 -8.13
N GLU A 75 -0.58 -5.68 -9.39
CA GLU A 75 -0.71 -6.87 -10.26
C GLU A 75 0.61 -7.62 -10.47
N ALA A 76 1.74 -6.93 -10.42
CA ALA A 76 3.07 -7.51 -10.53
C ALA A 76 3.67 -7.98 -9.18
N SER A 77 2.95 -7.79 -8.07
CA SER A 77 3.45 -8.12 -6.73
C SER A 77 3.18 -9.58 -6.36
N ASP A 78 4.15 -10.17 -5.67
CA ASP A 78 3.99 -11.47 -5.01
C ASP A 78 3.27 -11.32 -3.66
N LEU A 79 3.38 -10.15 -3.03
CA LEU A 79 2.71 -9.80 -1.76
C LEU A 79 2.48 -8.29 -1.67
N VAL A 80 1.38 -7.88 -1.03
CA VAL A 80 1.11 -6.47 -0.72
C VAL A 80 1.06 -6.24 0.79
N VAL A 81 1.62 -5.14 1.28
CA VAL A 81 1.42 -4.66 2.66
C VAL A 81 0.56 -3.42 2.61
N VAL A 82 -0.58 -3.44 3.30
CA VAL A 82 -1.54 -2.33 3.33
C VAL A 82 -1.56 -1.71 4.73
N ARG A 83 -0.98 -0.51 4.86
CA ARG A 83 -0.93 0.24 6.12
C ARG A 83 -2.17 1.12 6.31
N PHE A 84 -2.87 0.92 7.43
CA PHE A 84 -3.95 1.81 7.88
C PHE A 84 -3.53 2.66 9.08
N GLY A 85 -3.16 3.92 8.83
CA GLY A 85 -2.79 4.92 9.85
C GLY A 85 -3.99 5.63 10.51
N ASP A 86 -3.66 6.57 11.38
CA ASP A 86 -4.62 7.34 12.20
C ASP A 86 -5.17 8.61 11.51
N ARG A 87 -4.48 9.07 10.45
CA ARG A 87 -4.87 10.26 9.69
C ARG A 87 -5.71 9.92 8.48
N TYR A 88 -6.78 10.71 8.29
CA TYR A 88 -7.79 10.52 7.25
C TYR A 88 -8.44 9.13 7.35
N LYS A 89 -9.49 8.84 6.56
CA LYS A 89 -10.12 7.51 6.64
C LYS A 89 -9.47 6.45 5.74
N GLN A 90 -8.51 6.84 4.89
CA GLN A 90 -7.65 5.94 4.09
C GLN A 90 -8.40 5.00 3.14
N TRP A 91 -9.45 5.53 2.50
CA TRP A 91 -10.27 4.82 1.51
C TRP A 91 -9.46 4.24 0.34
N ASN A 92 -8.36 4.91 -0.06
CA ASN A 92 -7.46 4.39 -1.09
C ASN A 92 -6.77 3.10 -0.64
N ALA A 93 -6.34 3.01 0.61
CA ALA A 93 -5.73 1.79 1.16
C ALA A 93 -6.76 0.64 1.24
N ALA A 94 -7.98 0.94 1.68
CA ALA A 94 -9.08 -0.04 1.68
C ALA A 94 -9.43 -0.51 0.26
N PHE A 95 -9.39 0.40 -0.72
CA PHE A 95 -9.62 0.06 -2.12
C PHE A 95 -8.52 -0.85 -2.68
N ASP A 96 -7.24 -0.55 -2.38
CA ASP A 96 -6.10 -1.39 -2.78
C ASP A 96 -6.19 -2.79 -2.15
N ALA A 97 -6.56 -2.91 -0.87
CA ALA A 97 -6.78 -4.21 -0.22
C ALA A 97 -7.92 -5.00 -0.89
N GLY A 98 -9.03 -4.34 -1.20
CA GLY A 98 -10.13 -4.94 -1.96
C GLY A 98 -9.71 -5.40 -3.37
N TYR A 99 -8.82 -4.64 -4.02
CA TYR A 99 -8.25 -5.01 -5.32
C TYR A 99 -7.36 -6.25 -5.22
N CYS A 100 -6.51 -6.33 -4.19
CA CYS A 100 -5.70 -7.50 -3.90
C CYS A 100 -6.58 -8.74 -3.69
N ALA A 101 -7.60 -8.63 -2.84
CA ALA A 101 -8.58 -9.70 -2.61
C ALA A 101 -9.28 -10.15 -3.90
N ALA A 102 -9.70 -9.21 -4.76
CA ALA A 102 -10.35 -9.54 -6.02
C ALA A 102 -9.42 -10.28 -7.00
N LEU A 103 -8.13 -9.93 -7.02
CA LEU A 103 -7.12 -10.54 -7.89
C LEU A 103 -6.43 -11.77 -7.30
N GLN A 104 -6.78 -12.16 -6.07
CA GLN A 104 -6.10 -13.24 -5.32
C GLN A 104 -4.61 -12.98 -5.10
N ILE A 105 -4.24 -11.71 -4.96
CA ILE A 105 -2.89 -11.30 -4.56
C ILE A 105 -2.87 -11.26 -3.03
N PRO A 106 -2.00 -12.04 -2.36
CA PRO A 106 -1.98 -12.09 -0.91
C PRO A 106 -1.56 -10.73 -0.35
N TYR A 107 -2.15 -10.35 0.78
CA TYR A 107 -1.78 -9.12 1.45
C TYR A 107 -1.81 -9.23 2.97
N ILE A 108 -1.03 -8.36 3.61
CA ILE A 108 -0.94 -8.19 5.07
C ILE A 108 -1.53 -6.82 5.40
N THR A 109 -2.41 -6.74 6.39
CA THR A 109 -2.84 -5.47 6.96
C THR A 109 -1.89 -5.04 8.07
N LEU A 110 -1.50 -3.75 8.08
CA LEU A 110 -0.66 -3.18 9.12
C LEU A 110 -1.41 -2.05 9.82
N HIS A 111 -1.87 -2.28 11.05
CA HIS A 111 -2.54 -1.27 11.88
C HIS A 111 -2.65 -1.61 13.36
N ASP A 112 -2.94 -0.58 14.16
CA ASP A 112 -3.24 -0.74 15.58
C ASP A 112 -4.67 -1.26 15.80
N GLU A 113 -4.99 -1.49 17.07
CA GLU A 113 -6.27 -2.07 17.49
C GLU A 113 -7.47 -1.13 17.30
N GLY A 114 -7.24 0.18 17.17
CA GLY A 114 -8.28 1.21 17.12
C GLY A 114 -9.18 1.14 15.90
N VAL A 115 -8.74 0.46 14.84
CA VAL A 115 -9.48 0.34 13.57
C VAL A 115 -9.85 -1.10 13.20
N ILE A 116 -9.74 -2.07 14.13
CA ILE A 116 -10.12 -3.48 13.86
C ILE A 116 -11.58 -3.61 13.41
N HIS A 117 -12.52 -3.01 14.15
CA HIS A 117 -13.94 -3.14 13.82
C HIS A 117 -14.29 -2.60 12.42
N PRO A 118 -13.87 -1.37 12.02
CA PRO A 118 -14.12 -0.89 10.67
C PRO A 118 -13.34 -1.63 9.58
N LEU A 119 -12.26 -2.35 9.91
CA LEU A 119 -11.47 -3.14 8.95
C LEU A 119 -11.85 -4.63 8.93
N LYS A 120 -12.87 -5.09 9.66
CA LYS A 120 -13.17 -6.53 9.80
C LYS A 120 -13.34 -7.29 8.47
N GLU A 121 -13.91 -6.70 7.43
CA GLU A 121 -13.98 -7.33 6.09
C GLU A 121 -12.64 -7.32 5.35
N VAL A 122 -11.83 -6.26 5.56
CA VAL A 122 -10.48 -6.13 4.99
C VAL A 122 -9.54 -7.13 5.65
N ASP A 123 -9.55 -7.22 6.97
CA ASP A 123 -8.77 -8.20 7.73
C ASP A 123 -9.25 -9.63 7.45
N GLY A 124 -10.55 -9.82 7.26
CA GLY A 124 -11.13 -11.14 6.94
C GLY A 124 -10.65 -11.73 5.61
N SER A 125 -10.12 -10.90 4.69
CA SER A 125 -9.52 -11.37 3.43
C SER A 125 -7.99 -11.29 3.42
N ALA A 126 -7.37 -10.72 4.46
CA ALA A 126 -5.92 -10.61 4.58
C ALA A 126 -5.30 -11.95 5.03
N MET A 127 -4.03 -12.17 4.68
CA MET A 127 -3.28 -13.37 5.11
C MET A 127 -2.74 -13.23 6.53
N ALA A 128 -2.55 -12.00 7.00
CA ALA A 128 -2.13 -11.69 8.36
C ALA A 128 -2.49 -10.25 8.72
N TRP A 129 -2.64 -10.00 10.02
CA TRP A 129 -2.69 -8.67 10.61
C TRP A 129 -1.42 -8.44 11.43
N ALA A 130 -0.68 -7.39 11.07
CA ALA A 130 0.49 -6.91 11.79
C ALA A 130 0.16 -5.59 12.49
N ARG A 131 0.78 -5.37 13.65
CA ARG A 131 0.67 -4.14 14.44
C ARG A 131 1.87 -3.24 14.29
N THR A 132 3.02 -3.80 13.97
CA THR A 132 4.28 -3.06 13.82
C THR A 132 5.00 -3.46 12.53
N PRO A 133 5.82 -2.57 11.96
CA PRO A 133 6.69 -2.89 10.81
C PRO A 133 7.55 -4.13 11.04
N GLU A 134 8.03 -4.34 12.26
CA GLU A 134 8.91 -5.47 12.61
C GLU A 134 8.16 -6.81 12.51
N GLN A 135 6.88 -6.87 12.85
CA GLN A 135 6.07 -8.06 12.63
C GLN A 135 5.91 -8.37 11.13
N VAL A 136 5.82 -7.34 10.28
CA VAL A 136 5.83 -7.53 8.82
C VAL A 136 7.16 -8.11 8.37
N VAL A 137 8.29 -7.59 8.86
CA VAL A 137 9.63 -8.10 8.53
C VAL A 137 9.79 -9.56 8.92
N GLU A 138 9.31 -9.98 10.11
CA GLU A 138 9.34 -11.38 10.53
C GLU A 138 8.51 -12.29 9.61
N ILE A 139 7.34 -11.82 9.15
CA ILE A 139 6.52 -12.55 8.17
C ILE A 139 7.27 -12.65 6.83
N LEU A 140 7.85 -11.55 6.34
CA LEU A 140 8.63 -11.53 5.11
C LEU A 140 9.83 -12.49 5.16
N LYS A 141 10.54 -12.52 6.29
CA LYS A 141 11.65 -13.44 6.53
C LYS A 141 11.23 -14.90 6.45
N TYR A 142 10.05 -15.23 6.97
CA TYR A 142 9.54 -16.61 6.90
C TYR A 142 9.18 -17.04 5.47
N VAL A 143 8.58 -16.14 4.67
CA VAL A 143 8.06 -16.51 3.33
C VAL A 143 9.06 -16.31 2.20
N ALA A 144 9.99 -15.37 2.33
CA ALA A 144 10.91 -14.96 1.27
C ALA A 144 12.40 -15.16 1.62
N GLY A 145 12.74 -15.47 2.88
CA GLY A 145 14.11 -15.72 3.35
C GLY A 145 14.71 -17.06 2.92
#